data_AF-A0A838JHW0-F1
#
_entry.id   AF-A0A838JHW0-F1
#
_cell.length_a   1.000
_cell.length_b   1.000
_cell.length_c   1.000
_cell.angle_alpha   90.00
_cell.angle_beta   90.00
_cell.angle_gamma   90.00
#
_symmetry.space_group_name_H-M   'P 1'
#
loop_
_entity.id
_entity.type
_entity.pdbx_description
1 polymer ?
#
loop_
_entity_poly.entity_id
_entity_poly.type
_entity_poly.pdbx_seq_one_letter_code
_entity_poly.pdbx_strand_id
1 'polypeptide(L)'
;MLRMLKPNAIILHKTKPQLGQEIQACIGCNECLLACPAVAEPITIDVLNRETLSGEVSAPVARFARACYQCGACVSPCPVGLHRDAMMMWLKVRLLASQEER
;
A
#
# COMPACT_ATOMS: atom_id res chain seq x y z
N MET A 1 31.01 -6.10 22.55
CA MET A 1 30.19 -6.82 21.54
C MET A 1 28.73 -6.65 21.91
N LEU A 2 27.97 -5.87 21.15
CA LEU A 2 26.52 -6.04 21.03
C LEU A 2 26.18 -5.54 19.63
N ARG A 3 26.11 -6.45 18.65
CA ARG A 3 25.54 -6.13 17.34
C ARG A 3 24.09 -5.77 17.64
N MET A 4 23.73 -4.49 17.48
CA MET A 4 22.34 -4.10 17.31
C MET A 4 21.83 -4.90 16.12
N LEU A 5 21.11 -5.99 16.40
CA LEU A 5 20.38 -6.72 15.38
C LEU A 5 19.42 -5.71 14.79
N LYS A 6 19.74 -5.19 13.60
CA LYS A 6 18.78 -4.41 12.81
C LYS A 6 17.51 -5.26 12.77
N PRO A 7 16.34 -4.69 13.12
CA PRO A 7 15.09 -5.43 12.99
C PRO A 7 15.04 -6.01 11.58
N ASN A 8 14.68 -7.30 11.49
CA ASN A 8 14.68 -8.09 10.27
C ASN A 8 14.23 -7.21 9.11
N ALA A 9 15.14 -6.96 8.16
CA ALA A 9 14.79 -6.16 6.99
C ALA A 9 13.61 -6.85 6.30
N ILE A 10 12.42 -6.23 6.37
CA ILE A 10 11.24 -6.78 5.74
C ILE A 10 11.47 -6.71 4.22
N ILE A 11 11.75 -7.86 3.62
CA ILE A 11 11.94 -7.97 2.17
C ILE A 11 10.55 -8.07 1.55
N LEU A 12 10.12 -6.99 0.90
CA LEU A 12 8.93 -6.96 0.06
C LEU A 12 9.35 -7.04 -1.41
N HIS A 13 8.47 -7.58 -2.25
CA HIS A 13 8.71 -7.70 -3.69
C HIS A 13 8.87 -6.34 -4.41
N LYS A 14 8.40 -5.24 -3.79
CA LYS A 14 8.75 -3.86 -4.15
C LYS A 14 9.22 -3.08 -2.93
N THR A 15 10.33 -2.39 -3.09
CA THR A 15 10.95 -1.50 -2.10
C THR A 15 10.22 -0.16 -2.02
N LYS A 16 10.44 0.59 -0.92
CA LYS A 16 9.88 1.95 -0.78
C LYS A 16 10.15 2.86 -1.98
N PRO A 17 11.38 2.94 -2.54
CA PRO A 17 11.64 3.75 -3.73
C PRO A 17 10.87 3.28 -4.97
N GLN A 18 10.74 1.96 -5.19
CA GLN A 18 9.97 1.42 -6.31
C GLN A 18 8.47 1.76 -6.19
N LEU A 19 7.91 1.70 -4.99
CA LEU A 19 6.53 2.16 -4.75
C LEU A 19 6.38 3.67 -4.99
N GLY A 20 7.39 4.46 -4.63
CA GLY A 20 7.48 5.88 -4.99
C GLY A 20 7.37 6.11 -6.50
N GLN A 21 8.13 5.37 -7.30
CA GLN A 21 8.09 5.46 -8.76
C GLN A 21 6.69 5.12 -9.30
N GLU A 22 6.06 4.06 -8.78
CA GLU A 22 4.70 3.70 -9.21
C GLU A 22 3.65 4.76 -8.83
N ILE A 23 3.74 5.34 -7.63
CA ILE A 23 2.84 6.42 -7.21
C ILE A 23 3.01 7.64 -8.11
N GLN A 24 4.24 8.00 -8.48
CA GLN A 24 4.50 9.11 -9.42
C GLN A 24 3.99 8.81 -10.84
N ALA A 25 3.97 7.54 -11.26
CA ALA A 25 3.43 7.13 -12.55
C ALA A 25 1.89 7.01 -12.57
N CYS A 26 1.22 7.13 -11.42
CA CYS A 26 -0.22 7.01 -11.33
C CYS A 26 -0.93 8.20 -11.99
N ILE A 27 -1.81 7.91 -12.95
CA ILE A 27 -2.57 8.92 -13.71
C ILE A 27 -3.93 9.28 -13.07
N GLY A 28 -4.23 8.76 -11.88
CA GLY A 28 -5.46 9.13 -11.17
C GLY A 28 -6.78 8.53 -11.70
N CYS A 29 -6.73 7.49 -12.54
CA CYS A 29 -7.94 6.94 -13.20
C CYS A 29 -8.87 6.11 -12.31
N ASN A 30 -8.47 5.73 -11.09
CA ASN A 30 -9.24 4.92 -10.13
C ASN A 30 -9.66 3.49 -10.57
N GLU A 31 -9.30 3.02 -11.76
CA GLU A 31 -9.62 1.66 -12.25
C GLU A 31 -9.24 0.54 -11.26
N CYS A 32 -8.07 0.67 -10.63
CA CYS A 32 -7.60 -0.27 -9.62
C CYS A 32 -8.49 -0.34 -8.35
N LEU A 33 -9.21 0.73 -8.03
CA LEU A 33 -10.15 0.77 -6.90
C LEU A 33 -11.51 0.21 -7.32
N LEU A 34 -11.98 0.54 -8.52
CA LEU A 34 -13.23 0.03 -9.09
C LEU A 34 -13.21 -1.50 -9.24
N ALA A 35 -12.07 -2.06 -9.63
CA ALA A 35 -11.91 -3.51 -9.77
C ALA A 35 -11.67 -4.26 -8.45
N CYS A 36 -11.47 -3.56 -7.33
CA CYS A 36 -11.04 -4.20 -6.10
C CYS A 36 -12.22 -4.68 -5.23
N PRO A 37 -12.36 -5.99 -4.98
CA PRO A 37 -13.46 -6.52 -4.16
C PRO A 37 -13.33 -6.22 -2.66
N ALA A 38 -12.16 -5.74 -2.22
CA ALA A 38 -11.91 -5.41 -0.82
C ALA A 38 -12.24 -3.95 -0.45
N VAL A 39 -12.59 -3.11 -1.44
CA VAL A 39 -13.02 -1.73 -1.19
C VAL A 39 -14.47 -1.75 -0.74
N ALA A 40 -14.70 -1.62 0.57
CA ALA A 40 -16.04 -1.59 1.16
C ALA A 40 -16.59 -0.16 1.33
N GLU A 41 -15.70 0.83 1.43
CA GLU A 41 -16.04 2.23 1.62
C GLU A 41 -15.34 3.09 0.54
N PRO A 42 -15.96 4.20 0.09
CA PRO A 42 -15.32 5.08 -0.88
C PRO A 42 -13.98 5.62 -0.39
N ILE A 43 -12.95 5.42 -1.21
CA ILE A 43 -11.63 6.01 -1.06
C ILE A 43 -11.17 6.51 -2.44
N THR A 44 -10.45 7.63 -2.50
CA THR A 44 -9.87 8.11 -3.75
C THR A 44 -8.45 7.61 -3.91
N ILE A 45 -8.03 7.42 -5.16
CA ILE A 45 -6.66 6.99 -5.46
C ILE A 45 -5.60 7.99 -4.98
N ASP A 46 -5.93 9.28 -4.93
CA ASP A 46 -5.06 10.33 -4.38
C ASP A 46 -4.80 10.14 -2.88
N VAL A 47 -5.87 9.92 -2.10
CA VAL A 47 -5.78 9.63 -0.66
C VAL A 47 -4.91 8.40 -0.43
N LEU A 48 -5.17 7.32 -1.17
CA LEU A 48 -4.42 6.09 -1.04
C LEU A 48 -2.94 6.27 -1.41
N ASN A 49 -2.63 6.97 -2.49
CA ASN A 49 -1.27 7.25 -2.93
C ASN A 49 -0.48 8.05 -1.88
N ARG A 50 -1.06 9.15 -1.40
CA ARG A 50 -0.46 10.02 -0.37
C ARG A 50 -0.14 9.23 0.90
N GLU A 51 -1.11 8.44 1.35
CA GLU A 51 -0.99 7.70 2.62
C GLU A 51 -0.23 6.39 2.49
N THR A 52 0.22 5.98 1.30
CA THR A 52 1.02 4.75 1.13
C THR A 52 2.45 4.92 1.67
N LEU A 53 3.12 6.04 1.42
CA LEU A 53 4.56 6.18 1.72
C LEU A 53 4.91 6.94 2.99
N SER A 54 4.04 7.84 3.43
CA SER A 54 4.29 8.76 4.53
C SER A 54 2.99 9.16 5.25
N GLY A 55 3.11 9.98 6.29
CA GLY A 55 1.99 10.52 7.04
C GLY A 55 1.29 9.50 7.95
N GLU A 56 0.20 9.92 8.56
CA GLU A 56 -0.71 9.01 9.27
C GLU A 56 -1.53 8.21 8.25
N VAL A 57 -1.81 6.94 8.56
CA VAL A 57 -2.75 6.13 7.78
C VAL A 57 -4.15 6.34 8.33
N SER A 58 -5.01 6.99 7.56
CA SER A 58 -6.38 7.28 7.95
C SER A 58 -7.19 6.00 8.21
N ALA A 59 -8.26 6.10 9.01
CA ALA A 59 -9.10 4.95 9.33
C ALA A 59 -9.70 4.23 8.10
N PRO A 60 -10.18 4.93 7.04
CA PRO A 60 -10.63 4.28 5.81
C PRO A 60 -9.49 3.52 5.08
N VAL A 61 -8.31 4.12 4.94
CA VAL A 61 -7.14 3.43 4.34
C VAL A 61 -6.74 2.22 5.18
N ALA A 62 -6.74 2.34 6.50
CA ALA A 62 -6.39 1.24 7.39
C ALA A 62 -7.39 0.08 7.27
N ARG A 63 -8.70 0.37 7.19
CA ARG A 63 -9.72 -0.66 6.95
C ARG A 63 -9.53 -1.32 5.60
N PHE A 64 -9.29 -0.55 4.54
CA PHE A 64 -9.04 -1.10 3.21
C PHE A 64 -7.77 -1.97 3.17
N ALA A 65 -6.66 -1.52 3.78
CA ALA A 65 -5.43 -2.29 3.86
C ALA A 65 -5.58 -3.59 4.65
N ARG A 66 -6.40 -3.59 5.71
CA ARG A 66 -6.73 -4.82 6.46
C ARG A 66 -7.59 -5.76 5.62
N ALA A 67 -8.61 -5.25 4.92
CA ALA A 67 -9.50 -6.03 4.06
C ALA A 67 -8.81 -6.59 2.80
N CYS A 68 -7.76 -5.92 2.29
CA CYS A 68 -7.01 -6.39 1.14
C CYS A 68 -6.39 -7.78 1.41
N TYR A 69 -6.82 -8.80 0.67
CA TYR A 69 -6.33 -10.18 0.80
C TYR A 69 -5.33 -10.57 -0.31
N GLN A 70 -4.67 -9.57 -0.91
CA GLN A 70 -3.57 -9.77 -1.88
C GLN A 70 -3.97 -10.61 -3.12
N CYS A 71 -5.16 -10.36 -3.67
CA CYS A 71 -5.66 -11.09 -4.84
C CYS A 71 -5.12 -10.61 -6.20
N GLY A 72 -4.49 -9.44 -6.27
CA GLY A 72 -3.95 -8.89 -7.52
C GLY A 72 -4.99 -8.35 -8.52
N ALA A 73 -6.30 -8.31 -8.18
CA ALA A 73 -7.35 -7.82 -9.09
C ALA A 73 -7.14 -6.37 -9.60
N CYS A 74 -6.34 -5.59 -8.88
CA CYS A 74 -6.00 -4.22 -9.21
C CYS A 74 -4.87 -4.06 -10.25
N VAL A 75 -4.15 -5.12 -10.60
CA VAL A 75 -2.99 -5.08 -11.52
C VAL A 75 -3.45 -5.01 -12.98
N SER A 76 -4.24 -5.98 -13.43
CA SER A 76 -4.73 -6.04 -14.82
C SER A 76 -5.49 -4.81 -15.32
N PRO A 77 -6.35 -4.13 -14.54
CA PRO A 77 -7.09 -2.95 -15.01
C PRO A 77 -6.26 -1.67 -15.01
N CYS A 78 -5.01 -1.68 -14.52
CA CYS A 78 -4.21 -0.47 -14.49
C CYS A 78 -3.65 -0.13 -15.89
N PRO A 79 -4.06 1.00 -16.51
CA PRO A 79 -3.63 1.33 -17.88
C PRO A 79 -2.14 1.69 -18.00
N VAL A 80 -1.46 1.92 -16.88
CA VAL A 80 -0.02 2.20 -16.81
C VAL A 80 0.75 1.10 -16.05
N GLY A 81 0.13 -0.07 -15.84
CA GLY A 81 0.81 -1.28 -15.36
C GLY A 81 1.32 -1.23 -13.91
N LEU A 82 0.63 -0.53 -13.02
CA LEU A 82 1.04 -0.41 -11.61
C LEU A 82 0.62 -1.62 -10.76
N HIS A 83 1.40 -1.91 -9.73
CA HIS A 83 1.17 -2.97 -8.77
C HIS A 83 0.57 -2.40 -7.49
N ARG A 84 -0.73 -2.14 -7.52
CA ARG A 84 -1.46 -1.62 -6.36
C ARG A 84 -1.47 -2.61 -5.20
N ASP A 85 -1.43 -3.91 -5.46
CA ASP A 85 -1.24 -4.98 -4.48
C ASP A 85 0.05 -4.83 -3.67
N ALA A 86 1.15 -4.45 -4.34
CA ALA A 86 2.43 -4.13 -3.69
C ALA A 86 2.30 -2.95 -2.71
N MET A 87 1.61 -1.89 -3.13
CA MET A 87 1.33 -0.73 -2.28
C MET A 87 0.47 -1.10 -1.07
N MET A 88 -0.53 -1.98 -1.25
CA MET A 88 -1.34 -2.47 -0.14
C MET A 88 -0.52 -3.33 0.83
N MET A 89 0.44 -4.12 0.34
CA MET A 89 1.33 -4.89 1.21
C MET A 89 2.22 -3.96 2.05
N TRP A 90 2.73 -2.89 1.44
CA TRP A 90 3.49 -1.86 2.16
C TRP A 90 2.65 -1.16 3.24
N LEU A 91 1.40 -0.82 2.94
CA LEU A 91 0.46 -0.25 3.92
C LEU A 91 0.23 -1.20 5.10
N LYS A 92 0.08 -2.51 4.86
CA LYS A 92 -0.04 -3.51 5.94
C LYS A 92 1.19 -3.50 6.86
N VAL A 93 2.39 -3.46 6.28
CA VAL A 93 3.65 -3.40 7.06
C VAL A 93 3.72 -2.12 7.89
N ARG A 94 3.33 -0.98 7.32
CA ARG A 94 3.30 0.29 8.07
C ARG A 94 2.33 0.26 9.24
N LEU A 95 1.15 -0.32 9.04
CA LEU A 95 0.15 -0.47 10.10
C LEU A 95 0.66 -1.38 11.23
N LEU A 96 1.32 -2.49 10.90
CA LEU A 96 1.93 -3.38 11.89
C LEU A 96 3.03 -2.68 12.70
N ALA A 97 3.94 -1.98 12.03
CA ALA A 97 5.01 -1.23 12.70
C ALA A 97 4.46 -0.16 13.67
N SER A 98 3.39 0.56 13.27
CA SER A 98 2.75 1.56 14.14
C SER A 98 1.99 0.98 15.33
N GLN A 99 1.67 -0.31 15.31
CA GLN A 99 1.02 -1.01 16.42
C GLN A 99 2.04 -1.55 17.44
N GLU A 100 3.25 -1.90 16.99
CA GLU A 100 4.35 -2.31 17.88
C GLU A 100 4.91 -1.13 18.70
N GLU A 101 4.70 0.11 18.25
CA GLU A 101 5.13 1.34 18.91
C GLU A 101 4.14 1.85 19.99
N ARG A 102 2.97 1.20 20.16
CA ARG A 102 1.95 1.54 21.18
C ARG A 102 1.93 0.54 22.32
#